data_AF-A0A2E5ZSG2-F1
#
_entry.id   AF-A0A2E5ZSG2-F1
#
_cell.length_a   1.000
_cell.length_b   1.000
_cell.length_c   1.000
_cell.angle_alpha   90.00
_cell.angle_beta   90.00
_cell.angle_gamma   90.00
#
_symmetry.space_group_name_H-M   'P 1'
#
loop_
_entity.id
_entity.type
_entity.pdbx_description
1 polymer ?
#
loop_
_entity_poly.entity_id
_entity_poly.type
_entity_poly.pdbx_seq_one_letter_code
_entity_poly.pdbx_strand_id
1 'polypeptide(L)'
;MIRYIIKLFFVLILFNSCSNADSNVAEYYISENSKELNFPFSDASIVNNIIYVSGQIGSKPGTRELVEGGINAETIQTLSNIKIILDDLGVSSDKIFKCMCMLDNIDDYAAMNNAYVTFFKNRKDLPSRSTFAGSGLALGARIEIECWATK
;
A
#
# COMPACT_ATOMS: atom_id res chain seq x y z
N MET A 1 56.83 6.22 25.92
CA MET A 1 55.92 6.03 24.76
C MET A 1 54.57 5.39 25.14
N ILE A 2 54.05 5.55 26.37
CA ILE A 2 52.80 4.89 26.85
C ILE A 2 51.92 5.88 27.64
N ARG A 3 51.87 7.17 27.25
CA ARG A 3 51.04 8.19 27.95
C ARG A 3 50.07 8.98 27.06
N TYR A 4 49.98 8.66 25.77
CA TYR A 4 49.09 9.35 24.83
C TYR A 4 47.88 8.53 24.34
N ILE A 5 47.77 7.25 24.72
CA ILE A 5 46.64 6.38 24.29
C ILE A 5 45.34 6.62 25.09
N ILE A 6 45.40 7.30 26.24
CA ILE A 6 44.21 7.47 27.12
C ILE A 6 43.36 8.71 26.77
N LYS A 7 43.81 9.56 25.84
CA LYS A 7 43.03 10.73 25.37
C LYS A 7 42.32 10.54 24.03
N LEU A 8 42.39 9.35 23.43
CA LEU A 8 41.73 9.03 22.17
C LEU A 8 40.55 8.06 22.34
N PHE A 9 39.89 8.11 23.50
CA PHE A 9 38.73 7.25 23.82
C PHE A 9 37.54 8.05 24.37
N PHE A 10 37.53 9.38 24.14
CA PHE A 10 36.49 10.29 24.60
C PHE A 10 35.94 11.16 23.46
N VAL A 11 35.77 10.56 22.29
CA VAL A 11 34.87 11.06 21.25
C VAL A 11 33.75 10.03 21.12
N LEU A 12 33.11 9.75 22.27
CA LEU A 12 31.75 9.25 22.30
C LEU A 12 30.87 10.44 21.91
N ILE A 13 30.87 10.77 20.60
CA ILE A 13 29.80 11.58 20.04
C ILE A 13 28.57 10.71 20.22
N LEU A 14 27.86 10.98 21.32
CA LEU A 14 26.42 10.86 21.42
C LEU A 14 25.89 11.58 20.19
N PHE A 15 25.76 10.85 19.09
CA PHE A 15 24.77 11.17 18.08
C PHE A 15 23.48 11.14 18.86
N ASN A 16 23.07 12.34 19.26
CA ASN A 16 21.72 12.69 19.61
C ASN A 16 20.84 12.03 18.54
N SER A 17 20.34 10.84 18.85
CA SER A 17 19.03 10.47 18.38
C SER A 17 18.09 11.45 19.07
N CYS A 18 18.03 12.66 18.52
CA CYS A 18 16.93 13.57 18.75
C CYS A 18 15.70 12.81 18.28
N SER A 19 15.11 12.13 19.24
CA SER A 19 13.74 11.67 19.26
C SER A 19 12.85 12.90 19.08
N ASN A 20 12.65 13.31 17.83
CA ASN A 20 11.49 14.10 17.47
C ASN A 20 10.47 13.15 16.84
N ALA A 21 10.00 12.22 17.68
CA ALA A 21 8.78 11.50 17.43
C ALA A 21 7.63 12.40 17.91
N ASP A 22 7.22 13.36 17.07
CA ASP A 22 5.83 13.78 17.09
C ASP A 22 5.02 12.64 16.45
N SER A 23 4.83 11.56 17.22
CA SER A 23 4.28 10.27 16.80
C SER A 23 2.77 10.28 16.52
N ASN A 24 2.20 11.45 16.18
CA ASN A 24 0.76 11.63 15.98
C ASN A 24 0.39 12.45 14.73
N VAL A 25 1.36 12.89 13.92
CA VAL A 25 1.05 13.61 12.68
C VAL A 25 0.97 12.62 11.53
N ALA A 26 -0.15 12.65 10.80
CA ALA A 26 -0.31 11.87 9.58
C ALA A 26 0.49 12.50 8.44
N GLU A 27 1.29 11.69 7.75
CA GLU A 27 1.85 12.04 6.44
C GLU A 27 0.90 11.56 5.34
N TYR A 28 0.85 12.28 4.22
CA TYR A 28 -0.02 11.96 3.10
C TYR A 28 0.79 11.81 1.82
N TYR A 29 0.59 10.70 1.12
CA TYR A 29 1.22 10.45 -0.17
C TYR A 29 0.21 10.65 -1.31
N ILE A 30 0.59 11.47 -2.27
CA ILE A 30 -0.18 11.74 -3.48
C ILE A 30 0.78 11.61 -4.67
N SER A 31 0.56 10.61 -5.50
CA SER A 31 1.27 10.35 -6.75
C SER A 31 1.00 11.46 -7.77
N GLU A 32 1.89 11.63 -8.73
CA GLU A 32 1.69 12.60 -9.83
C GLU A 32 0.41 12.28 -10.63
N ASN A 33 0.13 10.99 -10.87
CA ASN A 33 -1.11 10.55 -11.51
C ASN A 33 -2.36 11.07 -10.77
N SER A 34 -2.39 10.93 -9.44
CA SER A 34 -3.54 11.38 -8.64
C SER A 34 -3.67 12.90 -8.58
N LYS A 35 -2.55 13.63 -8.64
CA LYS A 35 -2.56 15.10 -8.80
C LYS A 35 -3.11 15.52 -10.15
N GLU A 36 -2.62 14.91 -11.24
CA GLU A 36 -3.06 15.20 -12.61
C GLU A 36 -4.55 14.89 -12.82
N LEU A 37 -5.03 13.79 -12.24
CA LEU A 37 -6.45 13.40 -12.27
C LEU A 37 -7.31 14.16 -11.26
N ASN A 38 -6.70 15.03 -10.44
CA ASN A 38 -7.33 15.87 -9.42
C ASN A 38 -8.25 15.08 -8.48
N PHE A 39 -7.75 13.98 -7.92
CA PHE A 39 -8.50 13.21 -6.94
C PHE A 39 -8.66 13.98 -5.62
N PRO A 40 -9.84 13.94 -4.97
CA PRO A 40 -10.09 14.66 -3.72
C PRO A 40 -9.58 13.90 -2.48
N PHE A 41 -8.63 12.98 -2.64
CA PHE A 41 -8.06 12.15 -1.58
C PHE A 41 -6.61 11.76 -1.91
N SER A 42 -5.87 11.32 -0.91
CA SER A 42 -4.49 10.84 -1.04
C SER A 42 -4.43 9.36 -1.44
N ASP A 43 -3.38 8.95 -2.13
CA ASP A 43 -3.16 7.55 -2.48
C ASP A 43 -2.85 6.70 -1.24
N ALA A 44 -2.14 7.28 -0.27
CA ALA A 44 -1.97 6.69 1.04
C ALA A 44 -1.87 7.74 2.15
N SER A 45 -2.25 7.34 3.36
CA SER A 45 -1.92 8.05 4.60
C SER A 45 -0.94 7.21 5.40
N ILE A 46 0.05 7.84 6.02
CA ILE A 46 1.05 7.18 6.86
C ILE A 46 0.93 7.75 8.26
N VAL A 47 0.62 6.88 9.22
CA VAL A 47 0.57 7.25 10.65
C VAL A 47 1.51 6.33 11.38
N ASN A 48 2.56 6.90 11.98
CA ASN A 48 3.71 6.15 12.49
C ASN A 48 4.30 5.26 11.39
N ASN A 49 4.42 3.95 11.62
CA ASN A 49 4.95 2.99 10.65
C ASN A 49 3.85 2.20 9.91
N ILE A 50 2.60 2.69 9.92
CA ILE A 50 1.50 2.04 9.21
C ILE A 50 1.11 2.90 8.02
N ILE A 51 1.08 2.27 6.86
CA ILE A 51 0.62 2.83 5.59
C ILE A 51 -0.80 2.34 5.36
N TYR A 52 -1.72 3.28 5.18
CA TYR A 52 -3.11 3.06 4.82
C TYR A 52 -3.26 3.44 3.35
N VAL A 53 -3.29 2.45 2.46
CA VAL A 53 -3.48 2.67 1.02
C VAL A 53 -4.98 2.82 0.75
N SER A 54 -5.36 3.91 0.08
CA SER A 54 -6.74 4.15 -0.34
C SER A 54 -7.24 3.05 -1.28
N GLY A 55 -8.56 2.87 -1.36
CA GLY A 55 -9.18 1.92 -2.27
C GLY A 55 -8.69 2.08 -3.71
N GLN A 56 -8.07 1.03 -4.23
CA GLN A 56 -7.62 0.95 -5.62
C GLN A 56 -8.61 0.13 -6.43
N ILE A 57 -8.82 0.52 -7.68
CA ILE A 57 -9.59 -0.23 -8.68
C ILE A 57 -8.69 -0.66 -9.83
N GLY A 58 -9.21 -1.51 -10.71
CA GLY A 58 -8.48 -2.08 -11.85
C GLY A 58 -8.29 -1.12 -13.02
N SER A 59 -8.03 0.18 -12.79
CA SER A 59 -7.76 1.14 -13.86
C SER A 59 -6.33 1.05 -14.38
N LYS A 60 -6.13 1.37 -15.67
CA LYS A 60 -4.79 1.51 -16.25
C LYS A 60 -4.06 2.67 -15.54
N PRO A 61 -2.76 2.53 -15.18
CA PRO A 61 -2.01 3.56 -14.47
C PRO A 61 -2.08 4.92 -15.17
N GLY A 62 -2.31 5.99 -14.39
CA GLY A 62 -2.43 7.35 -14.92
C GLY A 62 -3.75 7.65 -15.64
N THR A 63 -4.73 6.72 -15.64
CA THR A 63 -6.00 6.91 -16.34
C THR A 63 -7.20 6.56 -15.46
N ARG A 64 -8.39 6.91 -15.96
CA ARG A 64 -9.69 6.49 -15.42
C ARG A 64 -10.34 5.37 -16.24
N GLU A 65 -9.55 4.64 -17.02
CA GLU A 65 -10.05 3.55 -17.86
C GLU A 65 -9.79 2.21 -17.16
N LEU A 66 -10.84 1.42 -16.93
CA LEU A 66 -10.72 0.06 -16.40
C LEU A 66 -10.05 -0.86 -17.42
N VAL A 67 -9.25 -1.81 -16.94
CA VAL A 67 -8.72 -2.87 -17.81
C VAL A 67 -9.84 -3.79 -18.28
N GLU A 68 -9.74 -4.24 -19.53
CA GLU A 68 -10.65 -5.26 -20.07
C GLU A 68 -10.33 -6.65 -19.50
N GLY A 69 -11.31 -7.55 -19.55
CA GLY A 69 -11.15 -8.95 -19.10
C GLY A 69 -11.87 -9.30 -17.79
N GLY A 70 -12.65 -8.37 -17.24
CA GLY A 70 -13.50 -8.59 -16.08
C GLY A 70 -12.73 -8.83 -14.79
N ILE A 71 -13.35 -9.53 -13.83
CA ILE A 71 -12.88 -9.60 -12.45
C ILE A 71 -11.42 -10.03 -12.31
N ASN A 72 -10.96 -11.01 -13.08
CA ASN A 72 -9.58 -11.49 -13.00
C ASN A 72 -8.58 -10.39 -13.39
N ALA A 73 -8.81 -9.74 -14.52
CA ALA A 73 -7.94 -8.67 -15.01
C ALA A 73 -7.97 -7.46 -14.07
N GLU A 74 -9.15 -7.05 -13.63
CA GLU A 74 -9.31 -5.93 -12.71
C GLU A 74 -8.67 -6.21 -11.33
N THR A 75 -8.76 -7.45 -10.82
CA THR A 75 -8.10 -7.81 -9.55
C THR A 75 -6.58 -7.72 -9.66
N ILE A 76 -6.00 -8.22 -10.76
CA ILE A 76 -4.55 -8.15 -11.01
C ILE A 76 -4.09 -6.70 -11.13
N GLN A 77 -4.83 -5.89 -11.90
CA GLN A 77 -4.50 -4.47 -12.07
C GLN A 77 -4.65 -3.71 -10.75
N THR A 78 -5.70 -3.97 -9.97
CA THR A 78 -5.92 -3.36 -8.66
C THR A 78 -4.73 -3.59 -7.73
N LEU A 79 -4.29 -4.84 -7.59
CA LEU A 79 -3.14 -5.19 -6.75
C LEU A 79 -1.82 -4.63 -7.29
N SER A 80 -1.70 -4.50 -8.62
CA SER A 80 -0.55 -3.83 -9.25
C SER A 80 -0.51 -2.33 -8.95
N ASN A 81 -1.67 -1.66 -8.96
CA ASN A 81 -1.80 -0.25 -8.58
C ASN A 81 -1.41 -0.04 -7.11
N ILE A 82 -1.86 -0.92 -6.21
CA ILE A 82 -1.41 -0.94 -4.80
C ILE A 82 0.11 -1.11 -4.71
N LYS A 83 0.69 -2.03 -5.50
CA LYS A 83 2.13 -2.26 -5.50
C LYS A 83 2.89 -1.00 -5.92
N ILE A 84 2.44 -0.29 -6.95
CA ILE A 84 3.06 0.96 -7.40
C ILE A 84 3.11 1.98 -6.24
N ILE A 85 1.98 2.18 -5.54
CA ILE A 85 1.92 3.09 -4.39
C ILE A 85 2.91 2.70 -3.29
N LEU A 86 3.00 1.40 -2.96
CA LEU A 86 3.94 0.93 -1.94
C LEU A 86 5.39 1.05 -2.39
N ASP A 87 5.69 0.76 -3.66
CA ASP A 87 7.03 0.88 -4.23
C ASP A 87 7.50 2.35 -4.21
N ASP A 88 6.63 3.30 -4.54
CA ASP A 88 6.90 4.74 -4.48
C ASP A 88 7.24 5.20 -3.04
N LEU A 89 6.69 4.50 -2.04
CA LEU A 89 6.99 4.71 -0.62
C LEU A 89 8.21 3.90 -0.13
N GLY A 90 8.87 3.15 -1.01
CA GLY A 90 10.03 2.31 -0.68
C GLY A 90 9.68 1.03 0.08
N VAL A 91 8.43 0.55 0.00
CA VAL A 91 7.91 -0.58 0.78
C VAL A 91 7.50 -1.73 -0.13
N SER A 92 7.94 -2.96 0.20
CA SER A 92 7.50 -4.15 -0.52
C SER A 92 6.03 -4.49 -0.21
N SER A 93 5.29 -4.96 -1.21
CA SER A 93 3.94 -5.55 -1.04
C SER A 93 3.89 -6.73 -0.07
N ASP A 94 5.04 -7.35 0.26
CA ASP A 94 5.14 -8.37 1.30
C ASP A 94 4.84 -7.83 2.71
N LYS A 95 4.92 -6.51 2.89
CA LYS A 95 4.60 -5.83 4.15
C LYS A 95 3.10 -5.58 4.35
N ILE A 96 2.26 -5.90 3.36
CA ILE A 96 0.80 -5.84 3.50
C ILE A 96 0.37 -6.86 4.54
N PHE A 97 -0.39 -6.44 5.55
CA PHE A 97 -0.88 -7.31 6.63
C PHE A 97 -2.41 -7.33 6.75
N LYS A 98 -3.11 -6.37 6.13
CA LYS A 98 -4.58 -6.32 6.05
C LYS A 98 -5.01 -5.88 4.65
N CYS A 99 -6.04 -6.55 4.10
CA CYS A 99 -6.77 -6.10 2.93
C CYS A 99 -8.27 -6.00 3.22
N MET A 100 -8.97 -5.10 2.54
CA MET A 100 -10.42 -5.14 2.40
C MET A 100 -10.76 -5.17 0.92
N CYS A 101 -11.53 -6.17 0.50
CA CYS A 101 -11.91 -6.36 -0.90
C CYS A 101 -13.41 -6.11 -1.03
N MET A 102 -13.79 -5.11 -1.82
CA MET A 102 -15.18 -4.77 -2.13
C MET A 102 -15.48 -5.18 -3.56
N LEU A 103 -16.42 -6.10 -3.74
CA LEU A 103 -16.87 -6.57 -5.05
C LEU A 103 -18.13 -5.82 -5.50
N ASP A 104 -18.30 -5.66 -6.81
CA ASP A 104 -19.59 -5.21 -7.38
C ASP A 104 -20.64 -6.34 -7.34
N ASN A 105 -20.22 -7.57 -7.66
CA ASN A 105 -21.05 -8.77 -7.56
C ASN A 105 -20.36 -9.83 -6.70
N ILE A 106 -21.08 -10.40 -5.73
CA ILE A 106 -20.55 -11.47 -4.86
C ILE A 106 -20.24 -12.76 -5.63
N ASP A 107 -20.86 -13.00 -6.79
CA ASP A 107 -20.59 -14.16 -7.64
C ASP A 107 -19.14 -14.19 -8.16
N ASP A 108 -18.50 -13.02 -8.23
CA ASP A 108 -17.12 -12.86 -8.67
C ASP A 108 -16.10 -13.30 -7.59
N TYR A 109 -16.54 -13.66 -6.37
CA TYR A 109 -15.70 -13.99 -5.23
C TYR A 109 -14.65 -15.09 -5.52
N ALA A 110 -15.07 -16.19 -6.14
CA ALA A 110 -14.16 -17.30 -6.42
C ALA A 110 -13.09 -16.93 -7.46
N ALA A 111 -13.47 -16.22 -8.51
CA ALA A 111 -12.55 -15.77 -9.55
C ALA A 111 -11.55 -14.73 -9.00
N MET A 112 -12.05 -13.74 -8.25
CA MET A 112 -11.21 -12.77 -7.55
C MET A 112 -10.18 -13.45 -6.65
N ASN A 113 -10.58 -14.48 -5.88
CA ASN A 113 -9.66 -15.19 -5.01
C ASN A 113 -8.49 -15.84 -5.76
N ASN A 114 -8.76 -16.44 -6.92
CA ASN A 114 -7.72 -17.04 -7.75
C ASN A 114 -6.72 -15.99 -8.22
N ALA A 115 -7.19 -14.83 -8.69
CA ALA A 115 -6.31 -13.72 -9.06
C ALA A 115 -5.54 -13.17 -7.85
N TYR A 116 -6.21 -12.96 -6.72
CA TYR A 116 -5.63 -12.43 -5.48
C TYR A 116 -4.45 -13.26 -4.96
N VAL A 117 -4.57 -14.60 -4.93
CA VAL A 117 -3.48 -15.46 -4.42
C VAL A 117 -2.25 -15.44 -5.32
N THR A 118 -2.41 -15.16 -6.63
CA THR A 118 -1.25 -15.07 -7.54
C THR A 118 -0.34 -13.89 -7.20
N PHE A 119 -0.89 -12.78 -6.70
CA PHE A 119 -0.12 -11.61 -6.29
C PHE A 119 0.75 -11.91 -5.08
N PHE A 120 0.22 -12.69 -4.13
CA PHE A 120 0.92 -13.07 -2.90
C PHE A 120 1.63 -14.43 -2.97
N LYS A 121 1.80 -15.01 -4.16
CA LYS A 121 2.30 -16.39 -4.35
C LYS A 121 3.66 -16.70 -3.73
N ASN A 122 4.49 -15.68 -3.51
CA ASN A 122 5.82 -15.81 -2.93
C ASN A 122 5.83 -15.70 -1.39
N ARG A 123 4.68 -15.43 -0.77
CA ARG A 123 4.54 -15.34 0.68
C ARG A 123 4.13 -16.67 1.26
N LYS A 124 4.64 -16.95 2.46
CA LYS A 124 4.19 -18.08 3.29
C LYS A 124 2.76 -17.86 3.80
N ASP A 125 2.50 -16.65 4.30
CA ASP A 125 1.25 -16.28 4.96
C ASP A 125 0.58 -15.11 4.21
N LEU A 126 -0.73 -15.23 4.02
CA LEU A 126 -1.55 -14.20 3.37
C LEU A 126 -1.99 -13.13 4.39
N PRO A 127 -2.20 -11.86 3.96
CA PRO A 127 -2.76 -10.83 4.82
C PRO A 127 -4.12 -11.25 5.40
N SER A 128 -4.44 -10.73 6.59
CA SER A 128 -5.81 -10.77 7.07
C SER A 128 -6.73 -10.05 6.08
N ARG A 129 -7.95 -10.53 5.87
CA ARG A 129 -8.81 -10.02 4.80
C ARG A 129 -10.28 -10.00 5.19
N SER A 130 -10.97 -8.93 4.80
CA SER A 130 -12.43 -8.85 4.80
C SER A 130 -12.90 -8.75 3.35
N THR A 131 -14.01 -9.40 3.01
CA THR A 131 -14.56 -9.34 1.65
C THR A 131 -16.08 -9.29 1.71
N PHE A 132 -16.67 -8.39 0.93
CA PHE A 132 -18.11 -8.25 0.77
C PHE A 132 -18.42 -7.70 -0.63
N ALA A 133 -19.70 -7.67 -0.98
CA ALA A 133 -20.17 -6.99 -2.19
C ALA A 133 -21.01 -5.76 -1.85
N GLY A 134 -20.83 -4.70 -2.63
CA GLY A 134 -21.63 -3.46 -2.57
C GLY A 134 -22.70 -3.43 -3.67
N SER A 135 -23.33 -2.27 -3.86
CA SER A 135 -24.29 -2.03 -4.95
C SER A 135 -23.67 -1.32 -6.17
N GLY A 136 -22.35 -1.11 -6.15
CA GLY A 136 -21.62 -0.37 -7.17
C GLY A 136 -20.27 0.12 -6.66
N LEU A 137 -19.30 0.22 -7.56
CA LEU A 137 -17.95 0.74 -7.31
C LEU A 137 -17.63 1.89 -8.26
N ALA A 138 -16.58 2.66 -7.94
CA ALA A 138 -16.16 3.80 -8.77
C ALA A 138 -15.91 3.35 -10.22
N LEU A 139 -16.40 4.15 -11.17
CA LEU A 139 -16.27 3.90 -12.62
C LEU A 139 -16.90 2.60 -13.13
N GLY A 140 -17.73 1.93 -12.31
CA GLY A 140 -18.30 0.61 -12.66
C GLY A 140 -17.27 -0.52 -12.56
N ALA A 141 -16.24 -0.35 -11.72
CA ALA A 141 -15.27 -1.40 -11.44
C ALA A 141 -15.96 -2.65 -10.85
N ARG A 142 -15.36 -3.82 -11.05
CA ARG A 142 -15.81 -5.09 -10.45
C ARG A 142 -15.23 -5.34 -9.08
N ILE A 143 -14.08 -4.74 -8.80
CA ILE A 143 -13.35 -4.89 -7.54
C ILE A 143 -12.67 -3.57 -7.15
N GLU A 144 -12.73 -3.29 -5.86
CA GLU A 144 -11.93 -2.28 -5.19
C GLU A 144 -11.20 -2.94 -4.01
N ILE A 145 -9.91 -2.63 -3.83
CA ILE A 145 -9.11 -3.16 -2.72
C ILE A 145 -8.38 -1.99 -2.04
N GLU A 146 -8.59 -1.85 -0.74
CA GLU A 146 -7.68 -1.11 0.13
C GLU A 146 -6.76 -2.08 0.89
N CYS A 147 -5.63 -1.58 1.36
CA CYS A 147 -4.73 -2.39 2.18
C CYS A 147 -3.94 -1.57 3.18
N TRP A 148 -3.52 -2.24 4.26
CA TRP A 148 -2.59 -1.68 5.24
C TRP A 148 -1.27 -2.44 5.20
N ALA A 149 -0.17 -1.69 5.28
CA ALA A 149 1.18 -2.22 5.26
C ALA A 149 2.05 -1.58 6.36
N THR A 150 3.08 -2.30 6.81
CA THR A 150 4.11 -1.72 7.70
C THR A 150 5.24 -1.11 6.87
N LYS A 151 5.64 0.12 7.18
CA LYS A 151 6.83 0.76 6.60
C LYS A 151 8.12 0.11 7.11
#